data_AF-A0AAV5TQ88-F1
#
_entry.id   AF-A0AAV5TQ88-F1
#
_cell.length_a   1.000
_cell.length_b   1.000
_cell.length_c   1.000
_cell.angle_alpha   90.00
_cell.angle_beta   90.00
_cell.angle_gamma   90.00
#
_symmetry.space_group_name_H-M   'P 1'
#
loop_
_entity.id
_entity.type
_entity.pdbx_description
1 polymer ?
#
loop_
_entity_poly.entity_id
_entity_poly.type
_entity_poly.pdbx_seq_one_letter_code
_entity_poly.pdbx_strand_id
1 'polypeptide(L)'
;ASGVDLAAVNVQRGREKGIHPYNEVRARIPTLSPFRSFESLRREMSLENIDLLKHTYDSIDDVDLYVGLLLERVTDPTVLLGPTGSHLSAEHFSAFRQGDRFFYESATSPGALTQGARDVISVLVLYIPHTILQIGEMRE
;
A
#
# COMPACT_ATOMS: atom_id res chain seq x y z
N ALA A 1 -10.16 -12.36 26.92
CA ALA A 1 -10.00 -11.41 25.80
C ALA A 1 -10.92 -11.86 24.68
N SER A 2 -11.91 -11.05 24.29
CA SER A 2 -12.61 -11.30 23.03
C SER A 2 -11.66 -10.93 21.89
N GLY A 3 -11.10 -11.93 21.21
CA GLY A 3 -10.19 -11.73 20.10
C GLY A 3 -10.97 -11.29 18.87
N VAL A 4 -10.79 -10.03 18.46
CA VAL A 4 -11.36 -9.51 17.21
C VAL A 4 -10.49 -9.95 16.05
N ASP A 5 -11.10 -10.49 14.99
CA ASP A 5 -10.41 -10.75 13.74
C ASP A 5 -10.24 -9.44 12.96
N LEU A 6 -9.02 -8.89 12.99
CA LEU A 6 -8.71 -7.62 12.34
C LEU A 6 -8.81 -7.70 10.80
N ALA A 7 -8.53 -8.85 10.20
CA ALA A 7 -8.62 -9.03 8.76
C ALA A 7 -10.09 -8.99 8.32
N ALA A 8 -10.95 -9.73 9.02
CA ALA A 8 -12.40 -9.70 8.80
C ALA A 8 -12.98 -8.30 9.02
N VAL A 9 -12.52 -7.57 10.05
CA VAL A 9 -12.93 -6.18 10.28
C VAL A 9 -12.52 -5.26 9.15
N ASN A 10 -11.33 -5.41 8.57
CA ASN A 10 -10.89 -4.58 7.45
C ASN A 10 -11.70 -4.84 6.18
N VAL A 11 -12.04 -6.10 5.90
CA VAL A 11 -12.97 -6.47 4.82
C VAL A 11 -14.32 -5.80 5.04
N GLN A 12 -14.91 -5.98 6.23
CA GLN A 12 -16.21 -5.39 6.56
C GLN A 12 -16.19 -3.86 6.48
N ARG A 13 -15.13 -3.21 6.97
CA ARG A 13 -14.95 -1.75 6.88
C ARG A 13 -14.88 -1.28 5.43
N GLY A 14 -14.20 -2.02 4.55
CA GLY A 14 -14.15 -1.72 3.12
C GLY A 14 -15.57 -1.67 2.52
N ARG A 15 -16.37 -2.69 2.82
CA ARG A 15 -17.77 -2.80 2.37
C ARG A 15 -18.65 -1.68 2.93
N GLU A 16 -18.55 -1.38 4.23
CA GLU A 16 -19.29 -0.29 4.88
C GLU A 16 -18.97 1.09 4.31
N LYS A 17 -17.71 1.29 3.88
CA LYS A 17 -17.26 2.54 3.26
C LYS A 17 -17.53 2.59 1.75
N GLY A 18 -18.10 1.53 1.16
CA GLY A 18 -18.36 1.46 -0.27
C GLY A 18 -17.09 1.48 -1.11
N ILE A 19 -16.00 0.91 -0.61
CA ILE A 19 -14.76 0.79 -1.36
C ILE A 19 -15.00 -0.15 -2.56
N HIS A 20 -14.60 0.30 -3.74
CA HIS A 20 -14.74 -0.48 -4.96
C HIS A 20 -13.95 -1.81 -4.89
N PRO A 21 -14.44 -2.89 -5.54
CA PRO A 21 -13.75 -4.15 -5.59
C PRO A 21 -12.35 -4.06 -6.22
N TYR A 22 -11.50 -5.03 -5.89
CA TYR A 22 -10.13 -5.13 -6.35
C TYR A 22 -9.99 -5.00 -7.87
N ASN A 23 -10.78 -5.76 -8.63
CA ASN A 23 -10.67 -5.78 -10.09
C ASN A 23 -11.08 -4.45 -10.72
N GLU A 24 -12.10 -3.78 -10.15
CA GLU A 24 -12.55 -2.46 -10.60
C GLU A 24 -11.50 -1.39 -10.32
N VAL A 25 -10.92 -1.39 -9.12
CA VAL A 25 -9.83 -0.46 -8.77
C VAL A 25 -8.63 -0.66 -9.68
N ARG A 26 -8.23 -1.92 -9.93
CA ARG A 26 -7.15 -2.24 -10.85
C ARG A 26 -7.41 -1.73 -12.27
N ALA A 27 -8.65 -1.83 -12.76
CA ALA A 27 -9.02 -1.35 -14.09
C ALA A 27 -8.82 0.15 -14.29
N ARG A 28 -8.83 0.93 -13.20
CA ARG A 28 -8.64 2.39 -13.22
C ARG A 28 -7.15 2.78 -13.22
N ILE A 29 -6.24 1.84 -12.98
CA ILE A 29 -4.81 2.09 -12.94
C ILE A 29 -4.26 2.05 -14.38
N PRO A 30 -3.66 3.13 -14.91
CA PRO A 30 -3.28 3.22 -16.33
C PRO A 30 -2.34 2.12 -16.84
N THR A 31 -1.51 1.57 -15.96
CA THR A 31 -0.49 0.57 -16.31
C THR A 31 -0.96 -0.87 -16.10
N LEU A 32 -2.18 -1.08 -15.59
CA LEU A 32 -2.71 -2.39 -15.26
C LEU A 32 -3.97 -2.68 -16.08
N SER A 33 -4.27 -3.97 -16.22
CA SER A 33 -5.48 -4.44 -16.89
C SER A 33 -6.36 -5.21 -15.91
N PRO A 34 -7.70 -5.12 -16.04
CA PRO A 34 -8.61 -5.94 -15.27
C PRO A 34 -8.46 -7.42 -15.64
N PHE A 35 -8.83 -8.28 -14.70
CA PHE A 35 -8.95 -9.71 -14.90
C PHE A 35 -10.31 -10.03 -15.51
N ARG A 36 -10.35 -11.06 -16.37
CA ARG A 36 -11.59 -11.56 -16.97
C ARG A 36 -12.15 -12.78 -16.26
N SER A 37 -11.33 -13.44 -15.43
CA SER A 37 -11.69 -14.60 -14.62
C SER A 37 -10.63 -14.83 -13.54
N PHE A 38 -10.92 -15.69 -12.57
CA PHE A 38 -9.95 -16.11 -11.55
C PHE A 38 -8.70 -16.73 -12.17
N GLU A 39 -8.82 -17.46 -13.28
CA GLU A 39 -7.70 -18.06 -14.01
C GLU A 39 -6.70 -17.03 -14.54
N SER A 40 -7.13 -15.78 -14.72
CA SER A 40 -6.27 -14.67 -15.16
C SER A 40 -5.31 -14.19 -14.06
N LEU A 41 -5.55 -14.56 -12.80
CA LEU A 41 -4.72 -14.17 -11.65
C LEU A 41 -3.40 -14.94 -11.55
N ARG A 42 -3.16 -15.98 -12.36
CA ARG A 42 -1.99 -16.89 -12.20
C ARG A 42 -0.62 -16.20 -12.23
N ARG A 43 -0.52 -15.05 -12.88
CA ARG A 43 0.70 -14.23 -12.88
C ARG A 43 0.85 -13.37 -11.63
N GLU A 44 -0.26 -13.04 -10.99
CA GLU A 44 -0.36 -12.07 -9.90
C GLU A 44 -0.51 -12.75 -8.53
N MET A 45 -0.94 -14.01 -8.44
CA MET A 45 -1.22 -14.70 -7.18
C MET A 45 -0.75 -16.17 -7.24
N SER A 46 -0.65 -16.85 -6.10
CA SER A 46 -0.40 -18.30 -6.05
C SER A 46 -1.64 -19.08 -6.48
N LEU A 47 -1.47 -20.32 -6.96
CA LEU A 47 -2.62 -21.17 -7.32
C LEU A 47 -3.51 -21.46 -6.12
N GLU A 48 -2.91 -21.69 -4.94
CA GLU A 48 -3.63 -21.87 -3.68
C GLU A 48 -4.53 -20.68 -3.35
N ASN A 49 -4.02 -19.45 -3.46
CA ASN A 49 -4.80 -18.25 -3.22
C ASN A 49 -5.94 -18.09 -4.24
N ILE A 50 -5.69 -18.44 -5.51
CA ILE A 50 -6.73 -18.40 -6.55
C ILE A 50 -7.84 -19.39 -6.24
N ASP A 51 -7.50 -20.60 -5.80
CA ASP A 51 -8.49 -21.60 -5.41
C ASP A 51 -9.29 -21.14 -4.19
N LEU A 52 -8.66 -20.54 -3.18
CA LEU A 52 -9.36 -19.94 -2.03
C LEU A 52 -10.31 -18.81 -2.46
N LEU A 53 -9.90 -17.93 -3.36
CA LEU A 53 -10.75 -16.87 -3.90
C LEU A 53 -11.97 -17.44 -4.62
N LYS A 54 -11.81 -18.48 -5.44
CA LYS A 54 -12.91 -19.16 -6.15
C LYS A 54 -13.92 -19.81 -5.20
N HIS A 55 -13.49 -20.23 -4.02
CA HIS A 55 -14.39 -20.77 -2.99
C HIS A 55 -15.07 -19.68 -2.15
N THR A 56 -14.52 -18.47 -2.13
CA THR A 56 -14.96 -17.38 -1.26
C THR A 56 -15.86 -16.37 -1.97
N TYR A 57 -15.63 -16.13 -3.27
CA TYR A 57 -16.32 -15.13 -4.07
C TYR A 57 -16.96 -15.77 -5.31
N ASP A 58 -18.15 -15.30 -5.68
CA ASP A 58 -18.88 -15.80 -6.86
C ASP A 58 -18.24 -15.31 -8.17
N SER A 59 -17.79 -14.05 -8.21
CA SER A 59 -17.10 -13.45 -9.35
C SER A 59 -15.73 -12.88 -8.97
N ILE A 60 -14.83 -12.79 -9.97
CA ILE A 60 -13.56 -12.06 -9.84
C ILE A 60 -13.79 -10.57 -9.55
N ASP A 61 -14.95 -10.05 -9.95
CA ASP A 61 -15.36 -8.66 -9.73
C ASP A 61 -15.88 -8.40 -8.31
N ASP A 62 -16.09 -9.43 -7.49
CA ASP A 62 -16.58 -9.30 -6.11
C ASP A 62 -15.44 -9.26 -5.07
N VAL A 63 -14.20 -9.51 -5.48
CA VAL A 63 -13.06 -9.60 -4.57
C VAL A 63 -12.83 -8.26 -3.88
N ASP A 64 -12.90 -8.23 -2.55
CA ASP A 64 -12.63 -7.02 -1.77
C ASP A 64 -11.22 -6.49 -2.04
N LEU A 65 -11.08 -5.16 -2.18
CA LEU A 65 -9.79 -4.52 -2.46
C LEU A 65 -8.71 -4.95 -1.46
N TYR A 66 -9.01 -4.94 -0.16
CA TYR A 66 -8.07 -5.33 0.89
C TYR A 66 -7.52 -6.75 0.69
N VAL A 67 -8.38 -7.70 0.31
CA VAL A 67 -7.98 -9.09 0.05
C VAL A 67 -7.12 -9.15 -1.21
N GLY A 68 -7.54 -8.51 -2.29
CA GLY A 68 -6.76 -8.45 -3.53
C GLY A 68 -5.35 -7.92 -3.31
N LEU A 69 -5.21 -6.82 -2.58
CA LEU A 69 -3.91 -6.20 -2.28
C LEU A 69 -2.98 -7.11 -1.46
N LEU A 70 -3.51 -7.87 -0.51
CA LEU A 70 -2.70 -8.81 0.30
C LEU A 70 -2.21 -10.01 -0.50
N LEU A 71 -2.98 -10.45 -1.50
CA LEU A 71 -2.69 -11.65 -2.27
C LEU A 71 -1.85 -11.37 -3.53
N GLU A 72 -1.73 -10.11 -3.95
CA GLU A 72 -0.85 -9.73 -5.05
C GLU A 72 0.61 -10.07 -4.77
N ARG A 73 1.24 -10.67 -5.77
CA ARG A 73 2.64 -11.05 -5.75
C ARG A 73 3.53 -9.82 -5.80
N VAL A 74 4.47 -9.78 -4.88
CA VAL A 74 5.60 -8.86 -4.88
C VAL A 74 6.71 -9.45 -5.76
N THR A 75 7.06 -8.77 -6.87
CA THR A 75 8.06 -9.27 -7.83
C THR A 75 9.44 -8.65 -7.65
N ASP A 76 9.55 -7.54 -6.93
CA ASP A 76 10.80 -6.85 -6.64
C ASP A 76 11.13 -7.02 -5.16
N PRO A 77 12.30 -7.55 -4.78
CA PRO A 77 12.65 -7.75 -3.37
C PRO A 77 12.82 -6.44 -2.58
N THR A 78 12.86 -5.29 -3.25
CA THR A 78 12.95 -3.97 -2.62
C THR A 78 11.59 -3.34 -2.33
N VAL A 79 10.49 -3.92 -2.82
CA VAL A 79 9.13 -3.40 -2.60
C VAL A 79 8.34 -4.34 -1.67
N LEU A 80 7.34 -3.79 -0.98
CA LEU A 80 6.52 -4.54 -0.01
C LEU A 80 5.10 -4.85 -0.49
N LEU A 81 4.67 -4.22 -1.59
CA LEU A 81 3.31 -4.32 -2.12
C LEU A 81 3.34 -4.77 -3.58
N GLY A 82 2.28 -5.47 -3.99
CA GLY A 82 2.04 -5.77 -5.39
C GLY A 82 1.79 -4.51 -6.24
N PRO A 83 1.62 -4.67 -7.56
CA PRO A 83 1.48 -3.55 -8.49
C PRO A 83 0.31 -2.62 -8.16
N THR A 84 -0.85 -3.14 -7.76
CA THR A 84 -2.03 -2.32 -7.42
C THR A 84 -1.77 -1.55 -6.14
N GLY A 85 -1.28 -2.23 -5.09
CA GLY A 85 -1.01 -1.60 -3.79
C GLY A 85 0.09 -0.54 -3.85
N SER A 86 1.14 -0.80 -4.64
CA SER A 86 2.23 0.15 -4.87
C SER A 86 1.73 1.41 -5.58
N HIS A 87 0.91 1.27 -6.62
CA HIS A 87 0.36 2.42 -7.33
C HIS A 87 -0.55 3.26 -6.42
N LEU A 88 -1.50 2.64 -5.70
CA LEU A 88 -2.39 3.36 -4.79
C LEU A 88 -1.61 4.12 -3.70
N SER A 89 -0.58 3.49 -3.13
CA SER A 89 0.26 4.12 -2.12
C SER A 89 1.05 5.29 -2.71
N ALA A 90 1.66 5.11 -3.89
CA ALA A 90 2.40 6.17 -4.57
C ALA A 90 1.52 7.38 -4.89
N GLU A 91 0.32 7.15 -5.44
CA GLU A 91 -0.64 8.22 -5.73
C GLU A 91 -1.04 8.97 -4.45
N HIS A 92 -1.33 8.24 -3.37
CA HIS A 92 -1.73 8.83 -2.10
C HIS A 92 -0.62 9.69 -1.48
N PHE A 93 0.61 9.16 -1.38
CA PHE A 93 1.74 9.90 -0.83
C PHE A 93 2.17 11.06 -1.74
N SER A 94 2.06 10.91 -3.06
CA SER A 94 2.31 11.97 -4.03
C SER A 94 1.32 13.13 -3.83
N ALA A 95 0.03 12.82 -3.68
CA ALA A 95 -1.00 13.82 -3.40
C ALA A 95 -0.77 14.54 -2.06
N PHE A 96 -0.38 13.80 -1.01
CA PHE A 96 -0.02 14.41 0.28
C PHE A 96 1.18 15.33 0.17
N ARG A 97 2.26 14.91 -0.49
CA ARG A 97 3.44 15.75 -0.71
C ARG A 97 3.11 17.02 -1.49
N GLN A 98 2.33 16.90 -2.56
CA GLN A 98 1.98 18.04 -3.42
C GLN A 98 0.96 18.97 -2.77
N GLY A 99 0.02 18.42 -2.00
CA GLY A 99 -1.03 19.18 -1.32
C GLY A 99 -0.57 19.84 -0.01
N ASP A 100 0.55 19.40 0.55
CA ASP A 100 1.09 19.96 1.79
C ASP A 100 1.93 21.22 1.50
N ARG A 101 1.34 22.38 1.78
CA ARG A 101 2.03 23.68 1.72
C ARG A 101 3.29 23.73 2.59
N PHE A 102 3.30 23.00 3.69
CA PHE A 102 4.40 22.95 4.66
C PHE A 102 5.31 21.74 4.48
N PHE A 103 5.20 21.04 3.34
CA PHE A 103 6.10 19.94 3.03
C PHE A 103 7.55 20.40 3.16
N TYR A 104 8.41 19.60 3.81
CA TYR A 104 9.74 20.06 4.27
C TYR A 104 10.68 20.54 3.14
N GLU A 105 10.47 20.07 1.91
CA GLU A 105 11.23 20.49 0.73
C GLU A 105 10.70 21.78 0.08
N SER A 106 9.56 22.30 0.55
CA SER A 106 8.96 23.54 0.06
C SER A 106 9.92 24.71 0.26
N ALA A 107 10.25 25.41 -0.83
CA ALA A 107 11.18 26.54 -0.82
C ALA A 107 10.47 27.91 -0.88
N THR A 108 9.20 27.94 -1.26
CA THR A 108 8.46 29.15 -1.59
C THR A 108 7.31 29.47 -0.64
N SER A 109 7.00 28.55 0.29
CA SER A 109 5.88 28.73 1.22
C SER A 109 6.24 29.59 2.43
N PRO A 110 5.29 30.34 3.01
CA PRO A 110 5.50 31.02 4.28
C PRO A 110 5.92 30.02 5.36
N GLY A 111 7.08 30.24 5.98
CA GLY A 111 7.68 29.30 6.93
C GLY A 111 8.57 28.22 6.29
N ALA A 112 8.90 28.33 5.00
CA ALA A 112 9.85 27.45 4.34
C ALA A 112 11.17 27.38 5.11
N LEU A 113 11.69 26.17 5.23
CA LEU A 113 12.94 25.91 5.92
C LEU A 113 14.11 26.60 5.20
N THR A 114 15.18 26.89 5.95
CA THR A 114 16.45 27.29 5.32
C THR A 114 17.08 26.09 4.62
N GLN A 115 18.00 26.33 3.68
CA GLN A 115 18.71 25.23 3.02
C GLN A 115 19.45 24.35 4.04
N GLY A 116 20.15 24.95 5.00
CA GLY A 116 20.84 24.20 6.06
C GLY A 116 19.90 23.33 6.90
N ALA A 117 18.68 23.81 7.18
CA ALA A 117 17.68 23.00 7.89
C ALA A 117 17.18 21.81 7.03
N ARG A 118 17.01 22.00 5.72
CA ARG A 118 16.66 20.90 4.81
C ARG A 118 17.77 19.86 4.73
N ASP A 119 19.02 20.29 4.63
CA ASP A 119 20.17 19.38 4.54
C ASP A 119 20.27 18.48 5.78
N VAL A 120 20.03 19.05 6.97
CA VAL A 120 19.99 18.28 8.24
C VAL A 120 18.84 17.27 8.24
N ILE A 121 17.64 17.65 7.78
CA ILE A 121 16.49 16.75 7.71
C ILE A 121 16.76 15.59 6.74
N SER A 122 17.35 15.86 5.58
CA SER A 122 17.68 14.82 4.59
C SER A 122 18.64 13.77 5.16
N VAL A 123 19.58 14.17 6.02
CA VAL A 123 20.45 13.23 6.74
C VAL A 123 19.66 12.46 7.80
N LEU A 124 18.82 13.12 8.60
CA LEU A 124 18.03 12.45 9.65
C LEU A 124 17.11 11.36 9.10
N VAL A 125 16.42 11.63 7.98
CA VAL A 125 15.51 10.66 7.34
C VAL A 125 16.22 9.37 6.96
N LEU A 126 17.50 9.44 6.56
CA LEU A 126 18.30 8.28 6.16
C LEU A 126 18.92 7.53 7.35
N TYR A 127 19.23 8.24 8.45
CA TYR A 127 20.04 7.68 9.55
C TYR A 127 19.25 7.26 10.79
N ILE A 128 18.07 7.86 11.05
CA ILE A 128 17.25 7.50 12.22
C ILE A 128 16.92 5.99 12.28
N PRO A 129 16.59 5.30 11.16
CA PRO A 129 16.35 3.85 11.21
C PRO A 129 17.57 3.07 11.74
N HIS A 130 18.78 3.46 11.33
CA HIS A 130 20.03 2.81 11.75
C HIS A 130 20.34 3.10 13.23
N THR A 131 20.11 4.32 13.70
CA THR A 131 20.35 4.70 15.10
C THR A 131 19.37 4.02 16.06
N ILE A 132 18.09 3.87 15.68
CA ILE A 132 17.10 3.17 16.51
C ILE A 132 17.43 1.68 16.63
N LEU A 133 17.88 1.04 15.54
CA LEU A 133 18.27 -0.38 15.55
C LEU A 133 19.50 -0.63 16.46
N GLN A 134 20.52 0.23 16.40
CA GLN A 134 21.69 0.10 17.28
C GLN A 134 21.35 0.29 18.78
N ILE A 135 20.37 1.13 19.12
CA ILE A 135 19.93 1.29 20.52
C ILE A 135 19.16 0.04 21.00
N GLY A 136 18.47 -0.67 20.09
CA GLY A 136 17.83 -1.96 20.37
C GLY A 136 18.83 -3.08 20.63
N GLU A 137 19.90 -3.17 19.83
CA GLU A 137 20.96 -4.18 19.99
C GLU A 137 21.84 -3.96 21.22
N MET A 138 21.96 -2.74 21.74
CA MET A 138 22.67 -2.47 23.01
C MET A 138 21.83 -2.76 24.28
N ARG A 139 20.62 -3.30 24.13
CA ARG A 139 19.72 -3.64 25.24
C ARG A 139 19.51 -5.16 25.44
N GLU A 140 20.24 -6.00 24.70
CA GLU A 140 20.44 -7.42 25.01
C GLU A 140 21.85 -7.66 25.58
#